data_AF-G6Y2F3-F1
#
_entry.id   AF-G6Y2F3-F1
#
_cell.length_a   1.000
_cell.length_b   1.000
_cell.length_c   1.000
_cell.angle_alpha   90.00
_cell.angle_beta   90.00
_cell.angle_gamma   90.00
#
_symmetry.space_group_name_H-M   'P 1'
#
loop_
_entity.id
_entity.type
_entity.pdbx_description
1 polymer ?
#
loop_
_entity_poly.entity_id
_entity_poly.type
_entity_poly.pdbx_seq_one_letter_code
_entity_poly.pdbx_strand_id
1 'polypeptide(L)' 'MAASSILPKYVRSLSYDAKTRTGILMMEPYTNCDFEECTSLFERIDRKVAAIHTFSGAERDTSYIRVGRSAGWSAKRGDV' A
#
# COMPACT_ATOMS: atom_id res chain seq x y z
N MET A 1 6.01 -14.92 -22.90
CA MET A 1 5.05 -13.89 -22.48
C MET A 1 5.61 -13.23 -21.22
N ALA A 2 6.06 -11.98 -21.29
CA ALA A 2 6.42 -11.26 -20.08
C ALA A 2 5.10 -10.95 -19.35
N ALA A 3 4.93 -11.45 -18.13
CA ALA A 3 3.90 -10.95 -17.25
C ALA A 3 4.17 -9.45 -17.10
N SER A 4 3.30 -8.62 -17.67
CA SER A 4 3.37 -7.19 -17.44
C SER A 4 3.10 -7.02 -15.95
N SER A 5 4.15 -6.73 -15.19
CA SER A 5 4.03 -6.53 -13.75
C SER A 5 3.03 -5.40 -13.54
N ILE A 6 1.90 -5.73 -12.91
CA ILE A 6 0.85 -4.76 -12.53
C ILE A 6 1.41 -3.78 -11.48
N LEU A 7 2.55 -4.12 -10.88
CA LEU A 7 3.23 -3.36 -9.87
C LEU A 7 4.24 -2.36 -10.48
N PRO A 8 4.34 -1.15 -9.92
CA PRO A 8 5.37 -0.18 -10.29
C PRO A 8 6.77 -0.77 -10.17
N LYS A 9 7.72 -0.29 -10.99
CA LYS A 9 9.09 -0.83 -11.07
C LYS A 9 9.86 -0.82 -9.74
N TYR A 10 9.49 0.07 -8.83
CA TYR A 10 10.11 0.21 -7.51
C TYR A 10 9.44 -0.65 -6.42
N VAL A 11 8.35 -1.36 -6.72
CA VAL A 11 7.71 -2.29 -5.79
C VAL A 11 8.41 -3.64 -5.84
N ARG A 12 8.95 -4.07 -4.70
CA ARG A 12 9.62 -5.36 -4.52
C ARG A 12 8.64 -6.48 -4.22
N SER A 13 7.67 -6.20 -3.36
CA SER A 13 6.62 -7.17 -3.05
C SER A 13 5.34 -6.48 -2.58
N LEU A 14 4.23 -7.19 -2.78
CA LEU A 14 2.93 -6.85 -2.25
C LEU A 14 2.42 -8.05 -1.47
N SER A 15 1.93 -7.81 -0.27
CA SER A 15 1.25 -8.80 0.56
C SER A 15 -0.09 -8.25 1.03
N TYR A 16 -1.08 -9.11 1.16
CA TYR A 16 -2.41 -8.74 1.62
C TYR A 16 -2.97 -9.81 2.56
N ASP A 17 -3.34 -9.39 3.76
CA ASP A 17 -4.03 -10.23 4.74
C ASP A 17 -5.53 -9.96 4.67
N ALA A 18 -6.29 -10.89 4.12
CA ALA A 18 -7.75 -10.79 3.98
C ALA A 18 -8.49 -10.85 5.32
N LYS A 19 -7.90 -11.42 6.37
CA LYS A 19 -8.52 -11.50 7.70
C LYS A 19 -8.54 -10.14 8.36
N THR A 20 -7.42 -9.42 8.34
CA THR A 20 -7.32 -8.06 8.89
C THR A 20 -7.63 -6.97 7.87
N ARG A 21 -7.74 -7.33 6.59
CA ARG A 21 -7.88 -6.42 5.45
C ARG A 21 -6.74 -5.40 5.38
N THR A 22 -5.53 -5.89 5.62
CA THR A 22 -4.32 -5.07 5.68
C THR A 22 -3.41 -5.38 4.49
N GLY A 23 -3.07 -4.35 3.73
CA GLY A 23 -2.06 -4.40 2.68
C GLY A 23 -0.68 -4.03 3.20
N ILE A 24 0.35 -4.71 2.71
CA ILE A 24 1.75 -4.32 2.90
C ILE A 24 2.38 -4.17 1.52
N LEU A 25 2.99 -3.00 1.28
CA LEU A 25 3.73 -2.71 0.06
C LEU A 25 5.20 -2.47 0.42
N MET A 26 6.07 -3.34 -0.06
CA MET A 26 7.52 -3.22 0.11
C MET A 26 8.11 -2.63 -1.16
N MET A 27 8.81 -1.50 -1.04
CA MET A 27 9.43 -0.79 -2.13
C MET A 27 10.96 -0.77 -1.97
N GLU A 28 11.66 -0.37 -3.03
CA GLU A 28 13.09 -0.07 -2.97
C GLU A 28 13.41 1.01 -1.93
N PRO A 29 14.61 1.00 -1.33
CA PRO A 29 15.06 2.09 -0.47
C PRO A 29 14.97 3.44 -1.17
N TYR A 30 14.60 4.48 -0.43
CA TYR A 30 14.48 5.88 -0.91
C TYR A 30 13.44 6.09 -2.02
N THR A 31 12.49 5.16 -2.16
CA THR A 31 11.34 5.31 -3.05
C THR A 31 10.05 5.45 -2.25
N ASN A 32 9.12 6.22 -2.78
CA ASN A 32 7.79 6.43 -2.25
C ASN A 32 6.75 5.97 -3.28
N CYS A 33 5.57 5.63 -2.79
CA CYS A 33 4.41 5.33 -3.61
C CYS A 33 3.40 6.47 -3.44
N ASP A 34 2.86 6.94 -4.55
CA ASP A 34 1.82 7.96 -4.53
C ASP A 34 0.56 7.41 -3.88
N PHE A 35 -0.10 8.26 -3.08
CA PHE A 35 -1.29 7.91 -2.30
C PHE A 35 -2.36 7.21 -3.14
N GLU A 36 -2.70 7.79 -4.30
CA GLU A 36 -3.75 7.28 -5.19
C GLU A 36 -3.35 5.94 -5.82
N GLU A 37 -2.09 5.79 -6.19
CA GLU A 37 -1.57 4.57 -6.79
C GLU A 37 -1.58 3.43 -5.77
N CYS A 38 -1.09 3.69 -4.55
CA CYS A 38 -1.08 2.74 -3.45
C CYS A 38 -2.48 2.31 -3.04
N THR A 39 -3.39 3.25 -2.82
CA THR A 39 -4.75 2.93 -2.38
C THR A 39 -5.52 2.19 -3.47
N SER A 40 -5.45 2.65 -4.73
CA SER A 40 -6.10 2.00 -5.87
C SER A 40 -5.62 0.56 -6.08
N LEU A 41 -4.33 0.29 -5.86
CA LEU A 41 -3.77 -1.05 -5.98
C LEU A 41 -4.43 -2.04 -5.02
N PHE A 42 -4.58 -1.68 -3.75
CA PHE A 42 -5.23 -2.55 -2.76
C PHE A 42 -6.75 -2.55 -2.85
N GLU A 43 -7.38 -1.45 -3.29
CA GLU A 43 -8.82 -1.42 -3.55
C GLU A 43 -9.26 -2.33 -4.71
N ARG A 44 -8.36 -2.61 -5.66
CA ARG A 44 -8.57 -3.63 -6.70
C ARG A 44 -8.55 -5.07 -6.14
N ILE A 45 -7.81 -5.30 -5.05
CA ILE A 45 -7.74 -6.60 -4.35
C ILE A 45 -8.97 -6.77 -3.46
N ASP A 46 -9.24 -5.78 -2.60
CA ASP A 46 -10.43 -5.73 -1.76
C ASP A 46 -10.93 -4.28 -1.63
N ARG A 47 -12.14 -4.02 -2.13
CA ARG A 47 -12.82 -2.72 -1.98
C ARG A 47 -13.08 -2.32 -0.54
N LYS A 48 -12.89 -3.22 0.43
CA LYS A 48 -13.05 -3.01 1.88
C LYS A 48 -11.72 -3.06 2.63
N VAL A 49 -10.57 -2.96 1.94
CA VAL A 49 -9.25 -2.78 2.57
C VAL A 49 -9.34 -1.74 3.69
N ALA A 50 -8.80 -2.09 4.87
CA ALA A 50 -8.90 -1.28 6.08
C ALA A 50 -7.64 -0.45 6.31
N ALA A 51 -6.48 -1.03 6.02
CA ALA A 51 -5.18 -0.37 6.19
C ALA A 51 -4.18 -0.80 5.11
N ILE A 52 -3.25 0.09 4.80
CA ILE A 52 -2.12 -0.16 3.91
C ILE A 52 -0.87 0.37 4.61
N HIS A 53 0.18 -0.43 4.66
CA HIS A 53 1.48 -0.01 5.16
C HIS A 53 2.50 -0.05 4.03
N THR A 54 3.14 1.07 3.75
CA THR A 54 4.24 1.18 2.79
C THR A 54 5.57 1.15 3.53
N PHE A 55 6.54 0.48 2.92
CA PHE A 55 7.91 0.40 3.39
C PHE A 55 8.85 0.80 2.26
N SER A 56 9.81 1.67 2.57
CA SER A 56 10.91 2.05 1.68
C SER A 56 12.17 1.32 2.15
N GLY A 57 12.55 0.25 1.46
CA GLY A 57 13.56 -0.66 1.97
C GLY A 57 13.11 -1.36 3.26
N ALA A 58 13.84 -1.14 4.37
CA ALA A 58 13.50 -1.69 5.68
C ALA A 58 12.68 -0.73 6.56
N GLU A 59 12.49 0.51 6.11
CA GLU A 59 11.87 1.57 6.91
C GLU A 59 10.39 1.71 6.58
N ARG A 60 9.56 1.88 7.62
CA ARG A 60 8.14 2.19 7.44
C ARG A 60 8.02 3.62 6.92
N ASP A 61 7.45 3.77 5.74
CA ASP A 61 7.29 5.07 5.09
C ASP A 61 5.95 5.71 5.50
N THR A 62 4.84 5.12 5.04
CA THR A 62 3.51 5.68 5.23
C THR A 62 2.51 4.59 5.59
N SER A 63 1.55 4.92 6.46
CA SER A 63 0.42 4.07 6.78
C SER A 63 -0.87 4.78 6.37
N TYR A 64 -1.60 4.19 5.43
CA TYR A 64 -2.92 4.66 5.02
C TYR A 64 -3.98 3.85 5.75
N ILE A 65 -4.89 4.54 6.45
CA ILE A 65 -5.97 3.91 7.20
C ILE A 65 -7.29 4.44 6.64
N ARG A 66 -8.22 3.54 6.36
CA ARG A 66 -9.52 3.92 5.83
C ARG A 66 -10.39 4.48 6.95
N VAL A 67 -10.89 5.69 6.77
CA VAL A 67 -11.75 6.39 7.74
C VAL A 67 -13.20 6.37 7.25
N GLY A 68 -14.06 5.70 8.00
CA GLY A 68 -15.49 5.59 7.70
C GLY A 68 -15.84 4.57 6.61
N ARG A 69 -17.15 4.40 6.36
CA ARG A 69 -17.68 3.43 5.37
C ARG A 69 -17.60 3.91 3.92
N SER A 70 -17.43 5.22 3.68
CA SER A 70 -17.64 5.82 2.36
C SER A 70 -16.62 6.91 2.00
N ALA A 71 -15.36 6.52 1.80
CA ALA A 71 -14.39 7.25 0.94
C ALA A 71 -13.51 8.34 1.58
N GLY A 72 -12.88 8.04 2.72
CA GLY A 72 -11.69 8.79 3.13
C GLY A 72 -10.55 7.84 3.49
N TRP A 73 -9.33 8.19 3.07
CA TRP A 73 -8.12 7.61 3.62
C TRP A 73 -7.41 8.66 4.47
N SER A 74 -6.90 8.25 5.62
CA SER A 74 -6.01 9.05 6.44
C SER A 74 -4.59 8.52 6.27
N ALA A 75 -3.64 9.41 5.98
CA ALA A 75 -2.23 9.07 5.89
C ALA A 75 -1.54 9.45 7.20
N LYS A 76 -0.82 8.50 7.79
CA LYS A 76 0.12 8.73 8.88
C LYS A 76 1.50 8.31 8.42
N ARG A 77 2.45 9.24 8.34
CA ARG A 77 3.86 8.89 8.14
C ARG A 77 4.40 8.14 9.36
N GLY A 78 5.26 7.16 9.14
CA GLY A 78 6.05 6.60 10.23
C GLY A 78 6.95 7.69 10.77
N ASP A 79 6.78 8.07 12.04
CA ASP A 79 7.79 8.86 12.75
C ASP A 79 9.06 8.01 12.84
N VAL A 80 10.15 8.53 12.30
CA VAL A 80 11.51 7.99 12.46
C VAL A 80 12.00 8.29 13.88
#